data_AF-A0A0U2UE88-F1
#
_entry.id   AF-A0A0U2UE88-F1
#
_cell.length_a   1.000
_cell.length_b   1.000
_cell.length_c   1.000
_cell.angle_alpha   90.00
_cell.angle_beta   90.00
_cell.angle_gamma   90.00
#
_symmetry.space_group_name_H-M   'P 1'
#
loop_
_entity.id
_entity.type
_entity.pdbx_description
1 polymer ?
#
loop_
_entity_poly.entity_id
_entity_poly.type
_entity_poly.pdbx_seq_one_letter_code
_entity_poly.pdbx_strand_id
1 'polypeptide(L)'
;MLRSTKDAEDVTQEALLKIYASLPQYRFQGLKTWMTRIAVHKAIDFKRAKDRKKEELTDEWEGLGARPMLRERPVEDTVINRERSDQIRHYLDQLPESYRDVVVAFYIEEKSYQQIAEEQQMALKTVESKLYRAKQYMRKVWKEEEWE
;
A
#
# COMPACT_ATOMS: atom_id res chain seq x y z
N MET A 1 7.86 11.31 1.98
CA MET A 1 8.13 12.57 1.27
C MET A 1 9.30 12.39 0.32
N LEU A 2 9.13 12.81 -0.93
CA LEU A 2 10.20 12.90 -1.92
C LEU A 2 11.08 14.10 -1.57
N ARG A 3 12.40 13.93 -1.53
CA ARG A 3 13.34 14.95 -1.04
C ARG A 3 13.89 15.86 -2.15
N SER A 4 13.54 15.57 -3.41
CA SER A 4 14.00 16.28 -4.62
C SER A 4 12.78 16.75 -5.40
N THR A 5 12.83 17.98 -5.91
CA THR A 5 11.77 18.57 -6.75
C THR A 5 11.60 17.80 -8.06
N LYS A 6 12.70 17.41 -8.71
CA LYS A 6 12.66 16.57 -9.92
C LYS A 6 11.96 15.23 -9.68
N ASP A 7 12.30 14.55 -8.59
CA ASP A 7 11.66 13.27 -8.24
C ASP A 7 10.15 13.45 -8.03
N ALA A 8 9.74 14.58 -7.44
CA ALA A 8 8.33 14.89 -7.26
C ALA A 8 7.62 15.16 -8.58
N GLU A 9 8.27 15.83 -9.53
CA GLU A 9 7.76 16.05 -10.89
C GLU A 9 7.57 14.73 -11.64
N ASP A 10 8.59 13.86 -11.66
CA ASP A 10 8.55 12.56 -12.34
C ASP A 10 7.44 11.67 -11.77
N VAL A 11 7.38 11.54 -10.43
CA VAL A 11 6.32 10.77 -9.75
C VAL A 11 4.94 11.34 -10.04
N THR A 12 4.80 12.67 -10.11
CA THR A 12 3.53 13.31 -10.42
C THR A 12 3.10 13.01 -11.86
N GLN A 13 4.01 13.06 -12.82
CA GLN A 13 3.71 12.72 -14.21
C GLN A 13 3.23 11.27 -14.35
N GLU A 14 3.96 10.32 -13.75
CA GLU A 14 3.56 8.91 -13.76
C GLU A 14 2.20 8.69 -13.08
N ALA A 15 1.96 9.35 -11.95
CA ALA A 15 0.69 9.27 -11.24
C ALA A 15 -0.46 9.80 -12.09
N LEU A 16 -0.28 10.94 -12.76
CA LEU A 16 -1.29 11.53 -13.64
C LEU A 16 -1.59 10.65 -14.86
N LEU A 17 -0.57 10.09 -15.49
CA LEU A 17 -0.74 9.13 -16.60
C LEU A 17 -1.52 7.89 -16.13
N LYS A 18 -1.20 7.36 -14.94
CA LYS A 18 -1.90 6.21 -14.37
C LYS A 18 -3.35 6.55 -14.03
N ILE A 19 -3.60 7.74 -13.46
CA ILE A 19 -4.95 8.25 -13.20
C ILE A 19 -5.73 8.31 -14.52
N TYR A 20 -5.18 8.94 -15.55
CA TYR A 20 -5.84 9.08 -16.85
C TYR A 20 -6.18 7.72 -17.47
N ALA A 21 -5.22 6.80 -17.51
CA ALA A 21 -5.44 5.44 -18.01
C ALA A 21 -6.48 4.64 -17.22
N SER A 22 -6.65 4.96 -15.93
CA SER A 22 -7.58 4.27 -15.03
C SER A 22 -8.96 4.93 -14.93
N LEU A 23 -9.15 6.13 -15.53
CA LEU A 23 -10.42 6.86 -15.53
C LEU A 23 -11.61 6.03 -16.06
N PRO A 24 -11.50 5.23 -17.14
CA PRO A 24 -12.63 4.43 -17.64
C PRO A 24 -13.17 3.42 -16.62
N GLN A 25 -12.35 3.01 -15.64
CA GLN A 25 -12.70 2.05 -14.60
C GLN A 25 -13.16 2.72 -13.30
N TYR A 26 -13.11 4.05 -13.22
CA TYR A 26 -13.45 4.81 -12.03
C TYR A 26 -14.97 4.77 -11.76
N ARG A 27 -15.35 4.34 -10.56
CA ARG A 27 -16.74 4.12 -10.16
C ARG A 27 -17.36 5.24 -9.31
N PHE A 28 -16.91 6.48 -9.49
CA PHE A 28 -17.47 7.68 -8.84
C PHE A 28 -17.42 7.69 -7.30
N GLN A 29 -16.51 6.92 -6.66
CA GLN A 29 -16.38 6.84 -5.20
C GLN A 29 -15.41 7.87 -4.60
N GLY A 30 -15.63 9.16 -4.86
CA GLY A 30 -14.81 10.24 -4.31
C GLY A 30 -13.49 10.43 -5.07
N LEU A 31 -13.49 11.35 -6.04
CA LEU A 31 -12.42 11.52 -7.02
C LEU A 31 -11.08 11.88 -6.36
N LYS A 32 -11.13 12.81 -5.39
CA LYS A 32 -9.94 13.25 -4.65
C LYS A 32 -9.25 12.09 -3.94
N THR A 33 -10.00 11.28 -3.19
CA THR A 33 -9.45 10.13 -2.44
C THR A 33 -8.82 9.10 -3.37
N TRP A 34 -9.50 8.79 -4.49
CA TRP A 34 -9.00 7.84 -5.47
C TRP A 34 -7.70 8.32 -6.15
N MET A 35 -7.65 9.58 -6.59
CA MET A 35 -6.44 10.19 -7.17
C MET A 35 -5.30 10.26 -6.14
N THR A 36 -5.60 10.66 -4.89
CA THR A 36 -4.62 10.70 -3.81
C THR A 36 -4.03 9.33 -3.54
N ARG A 37 -4.84 8.25 -3.59
CA ARG A 37 -4.34 6.89 -3.41
C ARG A 37 -3.30 6.52 -4.47
N ILE A 38 -3.61 6.75 -5.75
CA ILE A 38 -2.69 6.48 -6.86
C ILE A 38 -1.39 7.27 -6.70
N ALA A 39 -1.49 8.57 -6.38
CA ALA A 39 -0.33 9.43 -6.19
C ALA A 39 0.55 9.00 -5.01
N VAL A 40 -0.05 8.65 -3.87
CA VAL A 40 0.67 8.19 -2.68
C VAL A 40 1.37 6.86 -2.96
N HIS A 41 0.69 5.92 -3.62
CA HIS A 41 1.29 4.63 -3.98
C HIS A 41 2.50 4.84 -4.89
N LYS A 42 2.39 5.69 -5.93
CA LYS A 42 3.53 6.01 -6.78
C LYS A 42 4.70 6.66 -6.05
N ALA A 43 4.42 7.57 -5.12
CA ALA A 43 5.47 8.15 -4.30
C ALA A 43 6.17 7.12 -3.38
N ILE A 44 5.42 6.16 -2.85
CA ILE A 44 5.97 5.07 -2.02
C ILE A 44 6.82 4.12 -2.87
N ASP A 45 6.32 3.69 -4.03
CA ASP A 45 7.03 2.79 -4.94
C ASP A 45 8.33 3.41 -5.43
N PHE A 46 8.29 4.68 -5.84
CA PHE A 46 9.48 5.42 -6.25
C PHE A 46 10.51 5.49 -5.12
N LYS A 47 10.06 5.79 -3.89
CA LYS A 47 10.96 5.82 -2.73
C LYS A 47 11.60 4.44 -2.48
N ARG A 48 10.81 3.37 -2.51
CA ARG A 48 11.30 1.99 -2.33
C ARG A 48 12.31 1.61 -3.41
N ALA A 49 12.06 1.95 -4.66
CA ALA A 49 12.99 1.68 -5.77
C ALA A 49 14.30 2.46 -5.62
N LYS A 50 14.22 3.73 -5.21
CA LYS A 50 15.38 4.57 -4.95
C LYS A 50 16.21 4.08 -3.77
N ASP A 51 15.57 3.64 -2.70
CA ASP A 51 16.24 3.07 -1.53
C ASP A 51 16.99 1.77 -1.90
N ARG A 52 16.38 0.87 -2.68
CA ARG A 52 17.06 -0.35 -3.20
C ARG A 52 18.26 -0.03 -4.08
N LYS A 53 18.11 0.91 -5.04
CA LYS A 53 19.22 1.33 -5.91
C LYS A 53 20.38 1.92 -5.11
N LYS A 54 20.08 2.58 -3.99
CA LYS A 54 21.11 3.10 -3.09
C LYS A 54 21.81 1.98 -2.32
N GLU A 55 21.10 0.95 -1.87
CA GLU A 55 21.68 -0.24 -1.25
C GLU A 55 22.62 -0.98 -2.23
N GLU A 56 22.20 -1.19 -3.48
CA GLU A 56 23.04 -1.79 -4.54
C GLU A 56 24.33 -0.99 -4.81
N LEU A 57 24.22 0.34 -4.88
CA LEU A 57 25.38 1.23 -5.00
C LEU A 57 26.24 1.23 -3.73
N THR A 58 25.71 0.86 -2.57
CA THR A 58 26.50 0.79 -1.34
C THR A 58 27.33 -0.50 -1.32
N ASP A 59 26.74 -1.62 -1.75
CA ASP A 59 27.42 -2.91 -1.92
C ASP A 59 28.55 -2.84 -2.96
N GLU A 60 28.36 -2.10 -4.05
CA GLU A 60 29.39 -1.88 -5.08
C GLU A 60 30.60 -1.07 -4.56
N TRP A 61 30.37 -0.18 -3.58
CA TRP A 61 31.41 0.64 -2.95
C TRP A 61 32.10 -0.06 -1.76
N GLU A 62 31.46 -1.04 -1.12
CA GLU A 62 32.10 -1.91 -0.13
C GLU A 62 33.24 -2.76 -0.74
N GLY A 63 33.15 -3.09 -2.04
CA GLY A 63 34.26 -3.69 -2.80
C GLY A 63 35.49 -2.79 -2.97
N LEU A 64 35.38 -1.48 -2.69
CA LEU A 64 36.45 -0.49 -2.81
C LEU A 64 36.91 0.10 -1.46
N GLY A 65 36.60 -0.56 -0.34
CA GLY A 65 37.19 -0.26 0.97
C GLY A 65 36.69 1.02 1.66
N ALA A 66 35.68 1.69 1.11
CA ALA A 66 35.02 2.81 1.77
C ALA A 66 33.87 2.29 2.63
N ARG A 67 34.07 2.19 3.95
CA ARG A 67 32.97 1.91 4.90
C ARG A 67 31.88 2.98 4.74
N PRO A 68 30.64 2.61 4.38
CA PRO A 68 29.53 3.53 4.48
C PRO A 68 29.26 3.74 5.96
N MET A 69 29.19 4.99 6.41
CA MET A 69 28.46 5.33 7.63
C MET A 69 27.02 4.89 7.38
N LEU A 70 26.69 3.67 7.83
CA LEU A 70 25.32 3.19 7.97
C LEU A 70 24.58 4.29 8.73
N ARG A 71 23.78 5.08 8.01
CA ARG A 71 22.72 5.84 8.65
C ARG A 71 21.75 4.77 9.12
N GLU A 72 22.01 4.27 10.33
CA GLU A 72 21.06 3.49 11.10
C GLU A 72 19.73 4.24 11.00
N ARG A 73 18.72 3.59 10.41
CA ARG A 73 17.36 4.08 10.57
C ARG A 73 17.14 4.16 12.08
N PRO A 74 16.63 5.29 12.63
CA PRO A 74 16.42 5.42 14.06
C PRO A 74 15.70 4.16 14.56
N VAL A 75 16.23 3.53 15.62
CA VAL A 75 15.65 2.29 16.18
C VAL A 75 14.16 2.51 16.48
N GLU A 76 13.79 3.73 16.89
CA GLU A 76 12.43 4.23 17.06
C GLU A 76 11.54 4.00 15.82
N ASP A 77 12.01 4.34 14.61
CA ASP A 77 11.27 4.11 13.37
C ASP A 77 11.05 2.62 13.11
N THR A 78 12.00 1.76 13.48
CA THR A 78 11.85 0.31 13.30
C THR A 78 10.85 -0.30 14.28
N VAL A 79 10.81 0.19 15.52
CA VAL A 79 9.87 -0.25 16.56
C VAL A 79 8.45 0.20 16.23
N ILE A 80 8.24 1.48 15.90
CA ILE A 80 6.93 2.03 15.54
C ILE A 80 6.33 1.31 14.31
N ASN A 81 7.17 0.96 13.33
CA ASN A 81 6.71 0.22 12.16
C ASN A 81 6.35 -1.24 12.49
N ARG A 82 7.03 -1.87 13.45
CA ARG A 82 6.66 -3.21 13.94
C ARG A 82 5.32 -3.17 14.67
N GLU A 83 5.16 -2.26 15.63
CA GLU A 83 3.92 -2.10 16.39
C GLU A 83 2.71 -1.86 15.48
N ARG A 84 2.84 -0.96 14.49
CA ARG A 84 1.78 -0.73 13.49
C ARG A 84 1.48 -1.97 12.65
N SER A 85 2.51 -2.73 12.29
CA SER A 85 2.35 -3.94 11.48
C SER A 85 1.64 -5.05 12.27
N ASP A 86 1.99 -5.20 13.54
CA ASP A 86 1.37 -6.17 14.44
C ASP A 86 -0.09 -5.78 14.74
N GLN A 87 -0.37 -4.48 14.89
CA GLN A 87 -1.73 -3.98 15.04
C GLN A 87 -2.59 -4.24 13.78
N ILE A 88 -2.05 -4.00 12.58
CA ILE A 88 -2.74 -4.34 11.32
C ILE A 88 -2.99 -5.85 11.22
N ARG A 89 -2.02 -6.68 11.59
CA ARG A 89 -2.20 -8.15 11.60
C ARG A 89 -3.29 -8.58 12.56
N HIS A 90 -3.27 -8.06 13.79
CA HIS A 90 -4.30 -8.33 14.80
C HIS A 90 -5.70 -8.03 14.25
N TYR A 91 -5.86 -6.87 13.62
CA TYR A 91 -7.12 -6.47 13.00
C TYR A 91 -7.56 -7.37 11.84
N LEU A 92 -6.62 -7.76 10.98
CA LEU A 92 -6.90 -8.73 9.91
C LEU A 92 -7.26 -10.11 10.46
N ASP A 93 -6.69 -10.49 11.61
CA ASP A 93 -6.96 -11.76 12.26
C ASP A 93 -8.39 -11.87 12.82
N GLN A 94 -9.01 -10.74 13.17
CA GLN A 94 -10.40 -10.69 13.60
C GLN A 94 -11.41 -10.83 12.45
N LEU A 95 -10.99 -10.66 11.19
CA LEU A 95 -11.87 -10.85 10.03
C LEU A 95 -12.08 -12.35 9.76
N PRO A 96 -13.33 -12.77 9.44
CA PRO A 96 -13.58 -14.07 8.85
C PRO A 96 -12.68 -14.28 7.62
N GLU A 97 -12.11 -15.48 7.47
CA GLU A 97 -11.12 -15.82 6.43
C GLU A 97 -11.56 -15.37 5.03
N SER A 98 -12.80 -15.69 4.66
CA SER A 98 -13.36 -15.32 3.35
C SER A 98 -13.42 -13.81 3.06
N TYR A 99 -13.37 -12.96 4.09
CA TYR A 99 -13.30 -11.50 3.98
C TYR A 99 -11.86 -11.01 4.05
N ARG A 100 -11.04 -11.63 4.90
CA ARG A 100 -9.61 -11.33 5.02
C ARG A 100 -8.91 -11.44 3.68
N ASP A 101 -9.12 -12.52 2.95
CA ASP A 101 -8.44 -12.76 1.67
C ASP A 101 -8.73 -11.67 0.64
N VAL A 102 -9.99 -11.25 0.55
CA VAL A 102 -10.41 -10.20 -0.40
C VAL A 102 -9.93 -8.83 0.06
N VAL A 103 -9.86 -8.58 1.37
CA VAL A 103 -9.31 -7.34 1.95
C VAL A 103 -7.80 -7.26 1.71
N VAL A 104 -7.06 -8.35 1.93
CA VAL A 104 -5.61 -8.43 1.69
C VAL A 104 -5.34 -8.22 0.20
N ALA A 105 -6.01 -8.98 -0.67
CA ALA A 105 -5.85 -8.88 -2.12
C ALA A 105 -6.12 -7.45 -2.64
N PHE A 106 -7.14 -6.78 -2.11
CA PHE A 106 -7.50 -5.43 -2.57
C PHE A 106 -6.67 -4.31 -1.94
N TYR A 107 -6.45 -4.31 -0.62
CA TYR A 107 -5.82 -3.20 0.09
C TYR A 107 -4.31 -3.33 0.23
N ILE A 108 -3.77 -4.55 0.25
CA ILE A 108 -2.34 -4.83 0.45
C ILE A 108 -1.68 -5.20 -0.87
N GLU A 109 -2.29 -6.11 -1.63
CA GLU A 109 -1.75 -6.56 -2.92
C GLU A 109 -2.22 -5.70 -4.10
N GLU A 110 -3.13 -4.75 -3.86
CA GLU A 110 -3.62 -3.76 -4.83
C GLU A 110 -4.25 -4.36 -6.10
N LYS A 111 -4.79 -5.57 -6.00
CA LYS A 111 -5.49 -6.24 -7.10
C LYS A 111 -6.82 -5.56 -7.40
N SER A 112 -7.15 -5.45 -8.68
CA SER A 112 -8.47 -5.02 -9.12
C SER A 112 -9.53 -6.06 -8.79
N TYR A 113 -10.81 -5.65 -8.73
CA TYR A 113 -11.90 -6.60 -8.48
C TYR A 113 -11.96 -7.74 -9.52
N GLN A 114 -11.54 -7.46 -10.76
CA GLN A 114 -11.47 -8.46 -11.83
C GLN A 114 -10.35 -9.48 -11.56
N GLN A 115 -9.15 -9.02 -11.21
CA GLN A 115 -8.05 -9.92 -10.86
C GLN A 115 -8.40 -10.81 -9.66
N ILE A 116 -9.04 -10.25 -8.63
CA ILE A 116 -9.47 -11.02 -7.46
C ILE A 116 -10.54 -12.06 -7.85
N ALA A 117 -11.49 -11.68 -8.70
CA ALA A 117 -12.53 -12.57 -9.20
C ALA A 117 -11.95 -13.75 -10.00
N GLU A 118 -10.96 -13.48 -10.85
CA GLU A 118 -10.27 -14.48 -11.66
C GLU A 118 -9.43 -15.44 -10.81
N GLU A 119 -8.57 -14.89 -9.94
CA GLU A 119 -7.66 -15.70 -9.10
C GLU A 119 -8.40 -16.56 -8.07
N GLN A 120 -9.46 -16.02 -7.46
CA GLN A 120 -10.24 -16.74 -6.45
C GLN A 120 -11.45 -17.47 -7.05
N GLN A 121 -11.54 -17.54 -8.38
CA GLN A 121 -12.60 -18.23 -9.14
C GLN A 121 -14.02 -17.89 -8.66
N MET A 122 -14.31 -16.60 -8.47
CA MET A 122 -15.61 -16.12 -8.01
C MET A 122 -16.15 -15.00 -8.89
N ALA A 123 -17.47 -14.82 -8.88
CA ALA A 123 -18.09 -13.74 -9.65
C ALA A 123 -17.63 -12.36 -9.14
N LEU A 124 -17.50 -11.39 -10.06
CA LEU A 124 -17.16 -9.99 -9.72
C LEU A 124 -18.09 -9.40 -8.67
N LYS A 125 -19.39 -9.73 -8.75
CA LYS A 125 -20.41 -9.34 -7.76
C LYS A 125 -20.16 -9.91 -6.36
N THR A 126 -19.57 -11.10 -6.29
CA THR A 126 -19.18 -11.73 -5.03
C THR A 126 -18.02 -10.97 -4.39
N VAL A 127 -17.01 -10.57 -5.18
CA VAL A 127 -15.91 -9.72 -4.70
C VAL A 127 -16.43 -8.38 -4.15
N GLU A 128 -17.31 -7.70 -4.91
CA GLU A 128 -17.95 -6.45 -4.49
C GLU A 128 -18.69 -6.60 -3.15
N SER A 129 -19.52 -7.64 -3.03
CA SER A 129 -20.32 -7.88 -1.83
C SER A 129 -19.47 -8.31 -0.63
N LYS A 130 -18.42 -9.12 -0.83
CA LYS A 130 -17.46 -9.50 0.22
C LYS A 130 -16.70 -8.29 0.74
N LEU A 131 -16.16 -7.43 -0.13
CA LEU A 131 -15.48 -6.19 0.30
C LEU A 131 -16.41 -5.25 1.06
N TYR A 132 -17.65 -5.11 0.60
CA TYR A 132 -18.65 -4.31 1.31
C TYR A 132 -18.91 -4.85 2.71
N ARG A 133 -19.16 -6.16 2.85
CA ARG A 133 -19.42 -6.81 4.15
C ARG A 133 -18.20 -6.77 5.06
N ALA A 134 -17.00 -6.98 4.53
CA ALA A 134 -15.74 -6.85 5.25
C ALA A 134 -15.61 -5.45 5.86
N LYS A 135 -15.88 -4.40 5.07
CA LYS A 135 -15.83 -3.01 5.54
C LYS A 135 -16.87 -2.73 6.65
N GLN A 136 -18.08 -3.29 6.55
CA GLN A 136 -19.08 -3.17 7.61
C GLN A 136 -18.64 -3.89 8.88
N TYR A 137 -18.05 -5.07 8.75
CA TYR A 137 -17.51 -5.85 9.86
C TYR A 137 -16.39 -5.08 10.58
N MET A 138 -15.38 -4.62 9.83
CA MET A 138 -14.28 -3.79 10.35
C MET A 138 -14.83 -2.56 11.07
N ARG A 139 -15.82 -1.87 10.50
CA ARG A 139 -16.43 -0.69 11.13
C ARG A 139 -17.19 -1.02 12.42
N LYS A 140 -17.72 -2.23 12.57
CA LYS A 140 -18.43 -2.64 13.78
C LYS A 140 -17.43 -2.99 14.88
N VAL A 141 -16.50 -3.90 14.57
CA VAL A 141 -15.57 -4.46 15.55
C VAL A 141 -14.51 -3.44 15.96
N TRP A 142 -13.93 -2.70 15.01
CA TRP A 142 -12.86 -1.74 15.32
C TRP A 142 -13.36 -0.40 15.83
N LYS A 143 -14.68 -0.14 15.77
CA LYS A 143 -15.28 1.00 16.49
C LYS A 143 -15.42 0.74 17.98
N GLU A 144 -15.55 -0.51 18.41
CA GLU A 144 -15.65 -0.85 19.83
C GLU A 144 -14.29 -0.72 20.53
N GLU A 145 -13.17 -0.98 19.81
CA GLU A 145 -11.81 -0.83 20.37
C GLU A 145 -11.28 0.61 20.46
N GLU A 146 -11.82 1.59 19.72
CA GLU A 146 -11.39 3.00 19.86
C GLU A 146 -12.02 3.71 21.09
N TRP A 147 -12.83 3.01 21.90
CA TRP A 147 -13.56 3.57 23.05
C TRP A 147 -13.35 2.82 24.39
N GLU A 148 -12.32 1.97 24.51
CA GLU A 148 -11.77 1.50 25.80
C GLU A 148 -10.30 1.89 25.96
#